data_AF-A0A4R8Z8M3-F1
#
_entry.id   AF-A0A4R8Z8M3-F1
#
_cell.length_a   1.000
_cell.length_b   1.000
_cell.length_c   1.000
_cell.angle_alpha   90.00
_cell.angle_beta   90.00
_cell.angle_gamma   90.00
#
_symmetry.space_group_name_H-M   'P 1'
#
loop_
_entity.id
_entity.type
_entity.pdbx_description
1 polymer ?
#
loop_
_entity_poly.entity_id
_entity_poly.type
_entity_poly.pdbx_seq_one_letter_code
_entity_poly.pdbx_strand_id
1 'polypeptide(L)'
;MARSKEKTPKKPKKPGRLKQMWQVFQMTRRYDSNIVWILVLAFLIPVLISLALALLIPGSNVFTMVLWIVAGVLAGILAMLIILGRRAEKAAYSQIEGQPGAVGAVLRSSLKRGWVGSEMPVAVNGKTQDAVYRAVGRGGVVLISEGPKTRTARMLDEEKRKIVRIGGNVGVTVISVGPDDDAVPLHKLARRLTRIKPSLTKAEVLAVNNRLNSMGTKLPIPKGVDPMKARPQRG
;
A
#
# COMPACT_ATOMS: atom_id res chain seq x y z
N MET A 1 48.82 20.87 -19.05
CA MET A 1 48.09 19.78 -18.37
C MET A 1 46.59 20.09 -18.45
N ALA A 2 45.86 19.35 -19.29
CA ALA A 2 44.44 19.58 -19.55
C ALA A 2 43.57 19.04 -18.41
N ARG A 3 42.67 19.87 -17.88
CA ARG A 3 41.67 19.46 -16.88
C ARG A 3 40.61 18.58 -17.53
N SER A 4 40.59 17.31 -17.18
CA SER A 4 39.54 16.35 -17.52
C SER A 4 38.19 16.85 -16.99
N LYS A 5 37.26 17.16 -17.88
CA LYS A 5 35.86 17.46 -17.55
C LYS A 5 35.21 16.19 -17.00
N GLU A 6 35.01 16.11 -15.69
CA GLU A 6 34.18 15.09 -15.08
C GLU A 6 32.76 15.16 -15.67
N LYS A 7 32.39 14.14 -16.45
CA LYS A 7 31.02 13.93 -16.91
C LYS A 7 30.18 13.56 -15.69
N THR A 8 29.49 14.54 -15.15
CA THR A 8 28.42 14.32 -14.16
C THR A 8 27.45 13.27 -14.72
N PRO A 9 27.15 12.17 -14.01
CA PRO A 9 26.29 11.12 -14.53
C PRO A 9 24.90 11.71 -14.79
N LYS A 10 24.47 11.71 -16.06
CA LYS A 10 23.12 12.15 -16.46
C LYS A 10 22.11 11.32 -15.67
N LYS A 11 21.34 11.98 -14.80
CA LYS A 11 20.21 11.37 -14.09
C LYS A 11 19.36 10.58 -15.11
N PRO A 12 19.06 9.30 -14.86
CA PRO A 12 18.32 8.48 -15.80
C PRO A 12 16.98 9.17 -16.11
N LYS A 13 16.73 9.42 -17.40
CA LYS A 13 15.48 10.03 -17.86
C LYS A 13 14.33 9.14 -17.39
N LYS A 14 13.38 9.71 -16.65
CA LYS A 14 12.15 9.01 -16.27
C LYS A 14 11.54 8.42 -17.55
N PRO A 15 11.28 7.11 -17.61
CA PRO A 15 10.67 6.51 -18.79
C PRO A 15 9.36 7.25 -19.11
N GLY A 16 9.07 7.44 -20.40
CA GLY A 16 7.81 8.07 -20.82
C GLY A 16 6.59 7.32 -20.26
N ARG A 17 5.45 8.00 -20.11
CA ARG A 17 4.24 7.43 -19.50
C ARG A 17 3.79 6.12 -20.16
N LEU A 18 3.91 6.02 -21.49
CA LEU A 18 3.62 4.78 -22.23
C LEU A 18 4.56 3.63 -21.86
N LYS A 19 5.87 3.90 -21.72
CA LYS A 19 6.86 2.90 -21.32
C LYS A 19 6.66 2.47 -19.87
N GLN A 20 6.29 3.38 -18.98
CA GLN A 20 5.91 3.04 -17.60
C GLN A 20 4.69 2.13 -17.57
N MET A 21 3.65 2.45 -18.34
CA MET A 21 2.43 1.65 -18.41
C MET A 21 2.70 0.26 -18.98
N TRP A 22 3.56 0.16 -20.00
CA TRP A 22 4.03 -1.12 -20.53
C TRP A 22 4.80 -1.94 -19.49
N GLN A 23 5.69 -1.31 -18.72
CA GLN A 23 6.43 -1.98 -17.64
C GLN A 23 5.47 -2.52 -16.56
N VAL A 24 4.47 -1.73 -16.15
CA VAL A 24 3.44 -2.15 -15.20
C VAL A 24 2.65 -3.34 -15.75
N PHE A 25 2.24 -3.30 -17.02
CA PHE A 25 1.55 -4.40 -17.68
C PHE A 25 2.41 -5.68 -17.71
N GLN A 26 3.68 -5.58 -18.11
CA GLN A 26 4.58 -6.73 -18.15
C GLN A 26 4.81 -7.35 -16.77
N MET A 27 5.02 -6.52 -15.74
CA MET A 27 5.13 -6.98 -14.35
C MET A 27 3.87 -7.67 -13.87
N THR A 28 2.70 -7.10 -14.19
CA THR A 28 1.40 -7.67 -13.78
C THR A 28 1.15 -9.00 -14.49
N ARG A 29 1.42 -9.10 -15.80
CA ARG A 29 1.23 -10.31 -16.60
C ARG A 29 2.09 -11.48 -16.12
N ARG A 30 3.30 -11.22 -15.61
CA ARG A 30 4.17 -12.27 -15.04
C ARG A 30 3.56 -12.90 -13.78
N TYR A 31 2.81 -12.12 -13.00
CA TYR A 31 2.17 -12.58 -11.78
C TYR A 31 0.74 -13.12 -12.02
N ASP A 32 0.02 -12.54 -12.98
CA ASP A 32 -1.34 -12.89 -13.35
C ASP A 32 -1.45 -13.06 -14.87
N SER A 33 -1.30 -14.29 -15.35
CA SER A 33 -1.36 -14.61 -16.79
C SER A 33 -2.73 -14.32 -17.40
N ASN A 34 -3.80 -14.43 -16.62
CA ASN A 34 -5.18 -14.18 -17.04
C ASN A 34 -5.48 -12.69 -17.24
N ILE A 35 -4.57 -11.78 -16.83
CA ILE A 35 -4.78 -10.34 -16.97
C ILE A 35 -5.08 -9.92 -18.41
N VAL A 36 -4.49 -10.60 -19.40
CA VAL A 36 -4.69 -10.27 -20.82
C VAL A 36 -6.16 -10.44 -21.19
N TRP A 37 -6.74 -11.60 -20.86
CA TRP A 37 -8.16 -11.89 -21.12
C TRP A 37 -9.08 -10.98 -20.33
N ILE A 38 -8.74 -10.69 -19.07
CA ILE A 38 -9.53 -9.79 -18.23
C ILE A 38 -9.55 -8.37 -18.83
N LEU A 39 -8.41 -7.86 -19.33
CA LEU A 39 -8.34 -6.53 -19.93
C LEU A 39 -9.10 -6.46 -21.25
N VAL A 40 -8.98 -7.48 -22.10
CA VAL A 40 -9.77 -7.58 -23.35
C VAL A 40 -11.26 -7.55 -23.02
N LEU A 41 -11.70 -8.36 -22.07
CA LEU A 41 -13.10 -8.41 -21.66
C LEU A 41 -13.58 -7.08 -21.05
N ALA A 42 -12.73 -6.44 -20.23
CA ALA A 42 -13.02 -5.16 -19.62
C ALA A 42 -13.16 -4.00 -20.64
N PHE A 43 -12.49 -4.10 -21.79
CA PHE A 43 -12.67 -3.17 -22.89
C PHE A 43 -13.91 -3.51 -23.72
N LEU A 44 -14.07 -4.79 -24.08
CA LEU A 44 -15.15 -5.21 -24.98
C LEU A 44 -16.53 -5.07 -24.35
N ILE A 45 -16.71 -5.37 -23.06
CA ILE A 45 -18.03 -5.30 -22.41
C ILE A 45 -18.64 -3.89 -22.53
N PRO A 46 -18.00 -2.79 -22.08
CA PRO A 46 -18.56 -1.46 -22.22
C PRO A 46 -18.81 -1.03 -23.66
N VAL A 47 -17.92 -1.43 -24.59
CA VAL A 47 -18.05 -1.12 -26.02
C VAL A 47 -19.27 -1.82 -26.61
N LEU A 48 -19.45 -3.11 -26.35
CA LEU A 48 -20.60 -3.87 -26.82
C LEU A 48 -21.91 -3.35 -26.22
N ILE A 49 -21.91 -3.01 -24.93
CA ILE A 49 -23.08 -2.38 -24.27
C ILE A 49 -23.40 -1.05 -24.94
N SER A 50 -22.40 -0.19 -25.18
CA SER A 50 -22.64 1.10 -25.83
C SER A 50 -23.15 0.96 -27.27
N LEU A 51 -22.66 -0.06 -28.00
CA LEU A 51 -23.09 -0.32 -29.36
C LEU A 51 -24.53 -0.82 -29.38
N ALA A 52 -24.89 -1.72 -28.46
CA ALA A 52 -26.27 -2.16 -28.28
C ALA A 52 -27.20 -0.98 -27.93
N LEU A 53 -26.78 -0.10 -27.01
CA LEU A 53 -27.56 1.10 -26.66
C LEU A 53 -27.71 2.06 -27.84
N ALA A 54 -26.65 2.26 -28.63
CA ALA A 54 -26.72 3.11 -29.82
C ALA A 54 -27.77 2.62 -30.84
N LEU A 55 -27.89 1.29 -31.01
CA LEU A 55 -28.78 0.67 -32.00
C LEU A 55 -30.21 0.45 -31.49
N LEU A 56 -30.40 0.21 -30.19
CA LEU A 56 -31.70 -0.18 -29.62
C LEU A 56 -32.55 0.99 -29.12
N ILE A 57 -31.97 2.19 -28.94
CA ILE A 57 -32.72 3.37 -28.50
C ILE A 57 -33.55 3.92 -29.68
N PRO A 58 -34.89 3.86 -29.62
CA PRO A 58 -35.75 4.38 -30.69
C PRO A 58 -35.58 5.90 -30.81
N GLY A 59 -35.45 6.41 -32.04
CA GLY A 59 -35.24 7.85 -32.29
C GLY A 59 -33.79 8.33 -32.15
N SER A 60 -32.81 7.41 -32.10
CA SER A 60 -31.39 7.77 -32.09
C SER A 60 -30.96 8.38 -33.43
N ASN A 61 -30.57 9.65 -33.40
CA ASN A 61 -29.90 10.30 -34.53
C ASN A 61 -28.45 9.82 -34.62
N VAL A 62 -27.85 9.93 -35.82
CA VAL A 62 -26.42 9.59 -36.08
C VAL A 62 -25.50 10.21 -35.02
N PHE A 63 -25.76 11.46 -34.63
CA PHE A 63 -25.03 12.14 -33.56
C PHE A 63 -25.07 11.40 -32.21
N THR A 64 -26.25 10.96 -31.79
CA THR A 64 -26.42 10.22 -30.51
C THR A 64 -25.76 8.84 -30.56
N MET A 65 -25.80 8.15 -31.71
CA MET A 65 -25.10 6.87 -31.90
C MET A 65 -23.59 7.04 -31.74
N VAL A 66 -23.01 8.06 -32.38
CA VAL A 66 -21.57 8.36 -32.26
C VAL A 66 -21.19 8.66 -30.82
N LEU A 67 -22.00 9.46 -30.10
CA LEU A 67 -21.74 9.75 -28.68
C LEU A 67 -21.72 8.50 -27.80
N TRP A 68 -22.68 7.57 -27.99
CA TRP A 68 -22.72 6.32 -27.25
C TRP A 68 -21.47 5.46 -27.53
N ILE A 69 -21.10 5.29 -28.80
CA ILE A 69 -19.91 4.51 -29.19
C ILE A 69 -18.64 5.11 -28.58
N VAL A 70 -18.45 6.44 -28.70
CA VAL A 70 -17.29 7.13 -28.13
C VAL A 70 -17.28 6.98 -26.60
N ALA A 71 -18.42 7.16 -25.94
CA ALA A 71 -18.53 6.98 -24.50
C ALA A 71 -18.18 5.54 -24.07
N GLY A 72 -18.63 4.53 -24.81
CA GLY A 72 -18.30 3.13 -24.54
C GLY A 72 -16.83 2.79 -24.72
N VAL A 73 -16.19 3.32 -25.78
CA VAL A 73 -14.74 3.17 -25.98
C VAL A 73 -13.96 3.82 -24.84
N LEU A 74 -14.31 5.05 -24.45
CA LEU A 74 -13.66 5.73 -23.31
C LEU A 74 -13.90 4.99 -21.99
N ALA A 75 -15.12 4.48 -21.77
CA ALA A 75 -15.44 3.67 -20.60
C ALA A 75 -14.66 2.35 -20.57
N GLY A 76 -14.48 1.70 -21.72
CA GLY A 76 -13.66 0.49 -21.87
C GLY A 76 -12.18 0.76 -21.56
N ILE A 77 -11.62 1.86 -22.08
CA ILE A 77 -10.25 2.28 -21.76
C ILE A 77 -10.10 2.54 -20.26
N LEU A 78 -11.05 3.27 -19.67
CA LEU A 78 -11.04 3.54 -18.23
C LEU A 78 -11.12 2.25 -17.40
N ALA A 79 -12.00 1.32 -17.78
CA ALA A 79 -12.14 0.03 -17.12
C ALA A 79 -10.84 -0.78 -17.17
N MET A 80 -10.18 -0.84 -18.34
CA MET A 80 -8.85 -1.47 -18.47
C MET A 80 -7.83 -0.84 -17.52
N LEU A 81 -7.74 0.48 -17.49
CA LEU A 81 -6.78 1.19 -16.63
C LEU A 81 -7.03 0.94 -15.14
N ILE A 82 -8.30 0.96 -14.71
CA ILE A 82 -8.67 0.67 -13.31
C ILE A 82 -8.31 -0.77 -12.94
N ILE A 83 -8.63 -1.75 -13.79
CA ILE A 83 -8.35 -3.15 -13.51
C ILE A 83 -6.86 -3.43 -13.51
N LEU A 84 -6.14 -2.92 -14.52
CA LEU A 84 -4.69 -3.04 -14.60
C LEU A 84 -4.04 -2.43 -13.34
N GLY A 85 -4.44 -1.23 -12.93
CA GLY A 85 -3.92 -0.58 -11.72
C GLY A 85 -4.15 -1.42 -10.46
N ARG A 86 -5.36 -1.94 -10.25
CA ARG A 86 -5.70 -2.78 -9.09
C ARG A 86 -4.93 -4.10 -9.07
N ARG A 87 -4.73 -4.71 -10.24
CA ARG A 87 -3.99 -5.98 -10.39
C ARG A 87 -2.48 -5.77 -10.24
N ALA A 88 -1.96 -4.67 -10.77
CA ALA A 88 -0.58 -4.25 -10.59
C ALA A 88 -0.25 -3.98 -9.13
N GLU A 89 -1.13 -3.27 -8.41
CA GLU A 89 -1.00 -3.02 -6.97
C GLU A 89 -0.92 -4.34 -6.19
N LYS A 90 -1.83 -5.27 -6.48
CA LYS A 90 -1.80 -6.61 -5.87
C LYS A 90 -0.48 -7.34 -6.17
N ALA A 91 -0.04 -7.34 -7.42
CA ALA A 91 1.19 -8.01 -7.86
C ALA A 91 2.46 -7.39 -7.26
N ALA A 92 2.49 -6.07 -7.06
CA ALA A 92 3.60 -5.38 -6.41
C ALA A 92 3.66 -5.72 -4.92
N TYR A 93 2.52 -5.72 -4.23
CA TYR A 93 2.48 -6.03 -2.80
C TYR A 93 2.75 -7.50 -2.51
N SER A 94 2.31 -8.43 -3.36
CA SER A 94 2.63 -9.84 -3.20
C SER A 94 4.12 -10.15 -3.33
N GLN A 95 4.91 -9.30 -4.00
CA GLN A 95 6.37 -9.48 -4.09
C GLN A 95 7.09 -9.11 -2.80
N ILE A 96 6.50 -8.23 -1.98
CA ILE A 96 7.07 -7.82 -0.69
C ILE A 96 6.38 -8.49 0.49
N GLU A 97 5.31 -9.24 0.26
CA GLU A 97 4.58 -9.96 1.31
C GLU A 97 5.49 -11.02 1.95
N GLY A 98 5.54 -11.02 3.29
CA GLY A 98 6.43 -11.88 4.07
C GLY A 98 7.88 -11.37 4.22
N GLN A 99 8.25 -10.26 3.56
CA GLN A 99 9.53 -9.60 3.81
C GLN A 99 9.43 -8.65 5.02
N PRO A 100 10.45 -8.59 5.89
CA PRO A 100 10.47 -7.63 6.98
C PRO A 100 10.33 -6.18 6.47
N GLY A 101 9.42 -5.41 7.05
CA GLY A 101 9.16 -4.02 6.66
C GLY A 101 8.01 -3.84 5.67
N ALA A 102 7.35 -4.92 5.25
CA ALA A 102 6.31 -4.88 4.22
C ALA A 102 5.12 -4.00 4.61
N VAL A 103 4.69 -4.04 5.87
CA VAL A 103 3.61 -3.20 6.38
C VAL A 103 4.02 -1.73 6.36
N GLY A 104 5.26 -1.42 6.73
CA GLY A 104 5.81 -0.05 6.68
C GLY A 104 5.73 0.56 5.27
N ALA A 105 6.08 -0.22 4.24
CA ALA A 105 5.98 0.20 2.85
C ALA A 105 4.54 0.54 2.43
N VAL A 106 3.54 -0.22 2.90
CA VAL A 106 2.12 0.11 2.67
C VAL A 106 1.70 1.38 3.39
N LEU A 107 2.14 1.55 4.64
CA LEU A 107 1.81 2.74 5.44
C LEU A 107 2.39 4.03 4.85
N ARG A 108 3.55 3.97 4.17
CA ARG A 108 4.10 5.13 3.45
C ARG A 108 3.36 5.41 2.14
N SER A 109 3.05 4.38 1.36
CA SER A 109 2.66 4.54 -0.05
C SER A 109 1.14 4.59 -0.30
N SER A 110 0.35 3.88 0.51
CA SER A 110 -1.07 3.59 0.20
C SER A 110 -2.05 4.06 1.27
N LEU A 111 -1.58 4.81 2.27
CA LEU A 111 -2.44 5.36 3.30
C LEU A 111 -3.36 6.45 2.73
N LYS A 112 -4.66 6.32 2.98
CA LYS A 112 -5.63 7.32 2.53
C LYS A 112 -5.63 8.56 3.41
N ARG A 113 -6.12 9.67 2.85
CA ARG A 113 -6.29 10.95 3.55
C ARG A 113 -7.08 10.77 4.87
N GLY A 114 -6.54 11.33 5.96
CA GLY A 114 -7.15 11.25 7.30
C GLY A 114 -6.65 10.10 8.17
N TRP A 115 -5.73 9.29 7.63
CA TRP A 115 -4.89 8.37 8.40
C TRP A 115 -3.45 8.90 8.43
N VAL A 116 -2.79 8.71 9.55
CA VAL A 116 -1.39 9.03 9.81
C VAL A 116 -0.73 7.74 10.25
N GLY A 117 0.22 7.24 9.47
CA GLY A 117 0.95 6.01 9.74
C GLY A 117 2.45 6.28 9.79
N SER A 118 3.17 5.50 10.59
CA SER A 118 4.64 5.51 10.60
C SER A 118 5.16 4.37 9.74
N GLU A 119 6.12 4.65 8.84
CA GLU A 119 6.87 3.57 8.18
C GLU A 119 7.75 2.81 9.17
N MET A 120 8.24 3.48 10.20
CA MET A 120 9.04 2.81 11.22
C MET A 120 8.09 2.07 12.16
N PRO A 121 8.38 0.80 12.49
CA PRO A 121 7.60 0.06 13.47
C PRO A 121 7.70 0.72 14.85
N VAL A 122 6.73 0.48 15.71
CA VAL A 122 6.75 0.92 17.12
C VAL A 122 7.40 -0.11 18.03
N ALA A 123 7.41 -1.38 17.63
CA ALA A 123 8.12 -2.47 18.29
C ALA A 123 8.62 -3.48 17.25
N VAL A 124 9.79 -4.06 17.49
CA VAL A 124 10.42 -5.07 16.61
C VAL A 124 11.08 -6.13 17.46
N ASN A 125 10.93 -7.39 17.06
CA ASN A 125 11.75 -8.47 17.57
C ASN A 125 13.06 -8.56 16.78
N GLY A 126 14.19 -8.21 17.40
CA GLY A 126 15.49 -8.17 16.72
C GLY A 126 15.99 -9.52 16.18
N LYS A 127 15.45 -10.65 16.66
CA LYS A 127 15.84 -11.99 16.17
C LYS A 127 15.02 -12.43 14.96
N THR A 128 13.69 -12.29 15.05
CA THR A 128 12.76 -12.78 14.02
C THR A 128 12.37 -11.73 13.00
N GLN A 129 12.72 -10.45 13.25
CA GLN A 129 12.31 -9.30 12.45
C GLN A 129 10.79 -9.10 12.36
N ASP A 130 10.01 -9.78 13.22
CA ASP A 130 8.58 -9.50 13.38
C ASP A 130 8.41 -8.10 13.97
N ALA A 131 7.37 -7.39 13.53
CA ALA A 131 7.20 -5.99 13.87
C ALA A 131 5.75 -5.63 14.18
N VAL A 132 5.58 -4.57 14.96
CA VAL A 132 4.28 -3.94 15.20
C VAL A 132 4.35 -2.51 14.69
N TYR A 133 3.39 -2.14 13.86
CA TYR A 133 3.21 -0.80 13.32
C TYR A 133 1.99 -0.14 13.92
N ARG A 134 1.94 1.18 13.77
CA ARG A 134 0.85 2.00 14.28
C ARG A 134 0.36 2.96 13.20
N ALA A 135 -0.96 2.99 13.05
CA ALA A 135 -1.66 4.00 12.26
C ALA A 135 -2.75 4.66 13.12
N VAL A 136 -2.86 5.98 13.04
CA VAL A 136 -3.87 6.77 13.74
C VAL A 136 -4.74 7.43 12.69
N GLY A 137 -6.05 7.27 12.78
CA GLY A 137 -6.97 7.91 11.86
C GLY A 137 -8.31 8.17 12.51
N ARG A 138 -9.28 8.60 11.69
CA ARG A 138 -10.61 8.91 12.21
C ARG A 138 -11.29 7.72 12.88
N GLY A 139 -10.91 6.48 12.54
CA GLY A 139 -11.41 5.27 13.20
C GLY A 139 -10.71 4.91 14.52
N GLY A 140 -9.85 5.78 15.05
CA GLY A 140 -9.05 5.52 16.25
C GLY A 140 -7.62 5.08 15.93
N VAL A 141 -7.02 4.33 16.85
CA VAL A 141 -5.67 3.80 16.73
C VAL A 141 -5.72 2.37 16.22
N VAL A 142 -4.94 2.06 15.21
CA VAL A 142 -4.80 0.71 14.67
C VAL A 142 -3.38 0.23 14.89
N LEU A 143 -3.26 -0.89 15.59
CA LEU A 143 -2.02 -1.64 15.72
C LEU A 143 -2.00 -2.72 14.64
N ILE A 144 -0.91 -2.78 13.88
CA ILE A 144 -0.76 -3.71 12.76
C ILE A 144 0.43 -4.59 13.06
N SER A 145 0.20 -5.89 13.26
CA SER A 145 1.28 -6.87 13.42
C SER A 145 1.76 -7.35 12.07
N GLU A 146 3.08 -7.50 11.93
CA GLU A 146 3.76 -8.12 10.81
C GLU A 146 4.46 -9.38 11.31
N GLY A 147 4.05 -10.53 10.80
CA GLY A 147 4.51 -11.85 11.22
C GLY A 147 3.43 -12.66 11.96
N PRO A 148 3.74 -13.90 12.38
CA PRO A 148 2.80 -14.78 13.05
C PRO A 148 2.27 -14.19 14.35
N LYS A 149 0.98 -14.38 14.61
CA LYS A 149 0.31 -13.91 15.83
C LYS A 149 0.97 -14.37 17.12
N THR A 150 1.42 -15.63 17.17
CA THR A 150 2.07 -16.20 18.36
C THR A 150 3.32 -15.44 18.78
N ARG A 151 4.05 -14.85 17.81
CA ARG A 151 5.28 -14.08 18.07
C ARG A 151 5.04 -12.59 18.28
N THR A 152 3.94 -12.06 17.75
CA THR A 152 3.62 -10.62 17.81
C THR A 152 2.66 -10.25 18.95
N ALA A 153 1.93 -11.22 19.53
CA ALA A 153 0.92 -11.00 20.57
C ALA A 153 1.46 -10.19 21.76
N ARG A 154 2.64 -10.55 22.29
CA ARG A 154 3.25 -9.83 23.41
C ARG A 154 3.53 -8.36 23.08
N MET A 155 4.12 -8.08 21.90
CA MET A 155 4.41 -6.72 21.47
C MET A 155 3.12 -5.91 21.27
N LEU A 156 2.07 -6.53 20.72
CA LEU A 156 0.76 -5.92 20.57
C LEU A 156 0.13 -5.55 21.92
N ASP A 157 0.18 -6.45 22.90
CA ASP A 157 -0.38 -6.20 24.24
C ASP A 157 0.36 -5.08 24.97
N GLU A 158 1.70 -5.04 24.86
CA GLU A 158 2.52 -3.96 25.40
C GLU A 158 2.15 -2.60 24.79
N GLU A 159 2.01 -2.52 23.46
CA GLU A 159 1.59 -1.30 22.78
C GLU A 159 0.13 -0.91 23.08
N LYS A 160 -0.78 -1.89 23.19
CA LYS A 160 -2.18 -1.64 23.58
C LYS A 160 -2.26 -1.00 24.96
N ARG A 161 -1.49 -1.49 25.93
CA ARG A 161 -1.40 -0.89 27.27
C ARG A 161 -0.87 0.54 27.23
N LYS A 162 0.12 0.84 26.38
CA LYS A 162 0.63 2.22 26.20
C LYS A 162 -0.47 3.15 25.66
N ILE A 163 -1.27 2.70 24.70
CA ILE A 163 -2.36 3.52 24.13
C ILE A 163 -3.43 3.82 25.19
N VAL A 164 -3.83 2.83 25.98
CA VAL A 164 -4.85 3.01 27.04
C VAL A 164 -4.44 4.08 28.07
N ARG A 165 -3.13 4.21 28.36
CA ARG A 165 -2.61 5.22 29.30
C ARG A 165 -2.72 6.67 28.83
N ILE A 166 -2.96 6.92 27.54
CA ILE A 166 -3.05 8.29 26.98
C ILE A 166 -4.30 9.02 27.45
N GLY A 167 -5.31 8.26 27.88
CA GLY A 167 -6.63 8.80 28.17
C GLY A 167 -7.39 9.20 26.90
N GLY A 168 -8.69 9.44 27.06
CA GLY A 168 -9.63 9.58 25.95
C GLY A 168 -10.10 8.21 25.47
N ASN A 169 -11.40 8.06 25.26
CA ASN A 169 -12.03 6.82 24.81
C ASN A 169 -11.72 6.56 23.32
N VAL A 170 -10.44 6.33 23.01
CA VAL A 170 -9.96 6.10 21.64
C VAL A 170 -10.01 4.61 21.35
N GLY A 171 -10.82 4.22 20.36
CA GLY A 171 -10.89 2.83 19.92
C GLY A 171 -9.53 2.30 19.45
N VAL A 172 -9.17 1.11 19.92
CA VAL A 172 -7.96 0.39 19.48
C VAL A 172 -8.39 -0.84 18.67
N THR A 173 -8.00 -0.87 17.41
CA THR A 173 -8.22 -2.03 16.53
C THR A 173 -6.89 -2.72 16.27
N VAL A 174 -6.87 -4.05 16.30
CA VAL A 174 -5.69 -4.84 15.93
C VAL A 174 -5.92 -5.48 14.57
N ILE A 175 -4.92 -5.39 13.70
CA ILE A 175 -4.88 -6.08 12.41
C ILE A 175 -3.61 -6.92 12.36
N SER A 176 -3.72 -8.15 11.89
CA SER A 176 -2.57 -9.02 11.64
C SER A 176 -2.28 -9.12 10.15
N VAL A 177 -1.00 -9.09 9.79
CA VAL A 177 -0.48 -9.30 8.45
C VAL A 177 0.64 -10.33 8.57
N GLY A 178 0.49 -11.47 7.91
CA GLY A 178 1.40 -12.60 8.13
C GLY A 178 0.82 -13.89 7.56
N PRO A 179 1.38 -15.04 7.96
CA PRO A 179 0.99 -16.34 7.43
C PRO A 179 -0.30 -16.92 8.05
N ASP A 180 -0.88 -16.26 9.07
CA ASP A 180 -2.07 -16.75 9.76
C ASP A 180 -3.34 -16.66 8.87
N ASP A 181 -4.27 -17.61 9.00
CA ASP A 181 -5.46 -17.71 8.14
C ASP A 181 -6.38 -16.48 8.17
N ASP A 182 -6.46 -15.81 9.33
CA ASP A 182 -7.27 -14.60 9.50
C ASP A 182 -6.44 -13.31 9.34
N ALA A 183 -5.19 -13.43 8.92
CA ALA A 183 -4.36 -12.29 8.56
C ALA A 183 -4.92 -11.57 7.33
N VAL A 184 -4.80 -10.25 7.33
CA VAL A 184 -5.18 -9.41 6.21
C VAL A 184 -4.05 -9.45 5.19
N PRO A 185 -4.32 -9.84 3.93
CA PRO A 185 -3.32 -9.76 2.87
C PRO A 185 -2.80 -8.34 2.70
N LEU A 186 -1.50 -8.19 2.43
CA LEU A 186 -0.83 -6.89 2.46
C LEU A 186 -1.51 -5.85 1.56
N HIS A 187 -1.88 -6.24 0.34
CA HIS A 187 -2.58 -5.39 -0.64
C HIS A 187 -3.99 -4.94 -0.21
N LYS A 188 -4.58 -5.55 0.83
CA LYS A 188 -5.90 -5.18 1.38
C LYS A 188 -5.80 -4.30 2.62
N LEU A 189 -4.61 -4.14 3.22
CA LEU A 189 -4.41 -3.43 4.48
C LEU A 189 -4.96 -2.00 4.44
N ALA A 190 -4.56 -1.20 3.46
CA ALA A 190 -5.02 0.18 3.31
C ALA A 190 -6.56 0.28 3.19
N ARG A 191 -7.18 -0.64 2.45
CA ARG A 191 -8.65 -0.72 2.33
C ARG A 191 -9.30 -1.12 3.66
N ARG A 192 -8.70 -2.05 4.41
CA ARG A 192 -9.21 -2.49 5.71
C ARG A 192 -9.23 -1.33 6.72
N LEU A 193 -8.18 -0.52 6.77
CA LEU A 193 -8.13 0.69 7.60
C LEU A 193 -9.30 1.63 7.30
N THR A 194 -9.58 1.87 6.01
CA THR A 194 -10.64 2.82 5.60
C THR A 194 -12.06 2.35 5.91
N ARG A 195 -12.26 1.06 6.20
CA ARG A 195 -13.57 0.49 6.58
C ARG A 195 -13.87 0.61 8.08
N ILE A 196 -12.87 1.00 8.89
CA ILE A 196 -13.06 1.21 10.33
C ILE A 196 -13.95 2.43 10.52
N LYS A 197 -15.02 2.27 11.29
CA LYS A 197 -16.00 3.34 11.52
C LYS A 197 -15.33 4.54 12.20
N PRO A 198 -15.53 5.77 11.70
CA PRO A 198 -14.98 6.96 12.33
C PRO A 198 -15.54 7.15 13.74
N SER A 199 -14.65 7.39 14.70
CA SER A 199 -14.96 7.79 16.08
C SER A 199 -14.27 9.09 16.49
N LEU A 200 -13.31 9.59 15.69
CA LEU A 200 -12.53 10.79 15.94
C LEU A 200 -12.71 11.85 14.84
N THR A 201 -12.63 13.10 15.26
CA THR A 201 -12.45 14.29 14.41
C THR A 201 -11.01 14.39 13.92
N LYS A 202 -10.76 15.22 12.89
CA LYS A 202 -9.41 15.43 12.36
C LYS A 202 -8.46 16.06 13.41
N ALA A 203 -8.97 16.96 14.24
CA ALA A 203 -8.19 17.61 15.29
C ALA A 203 -7.77 16.59 16.37
N GLU A 204 -8.69 15.72 16.78
CA GLU A 204 -8.40 14.64 17.73
C GLU A 204 -7.39 13.64 17.16
N VAL A 205 -7.46 13.30 15.87
CA VAL A 205 -6.45 12.44 15.23
C VAL A 205 -5.04 13.01 15.39
N LEU A 206 -4.88 14.32 15.16
CA LEU A 206 -3.57 14.99 15.31
C LEU A 206 -3.13 15.01 16.78
N ALA A 207 -4.03 15.33 17.71
CA ALA A 207 -3.75 15.35 19.13
C ALA A 207 -3.32 13.96 19.64
N VAL A 208 -4.06 12.91 19.28
CA VAL A 208 -3.77 11.51 19.63
C VAL A 208 -2.43 11.07 19.03
N ASN A 209 -2.19 11.36 17.74
CA ASN A 209 -0.91 11.04 17.11
C ASN A 209 0.28 11.73 17.80
N ASN A 210 0.15 12.99 18.16
CA ASN A 210 1.22 13.74 18.83
C ASN A 210 1.53 13.19 20.22
N ARG A 211 0.51 12.88 21.03
CA ARG A 211 0.68 12.22 22.35
C ARG A 211 1.30 10.83 22.22
N LEU A 212 0.89 10.06 21.22
CA LEU A 212 1.46 8.73 20.95
C LEU A 212 2.92 8.78 20.53
N ASN A 213 3.32 9.82 19.80
CA ASN A 213 4.69 10.00 19.35
C ASN A 213 5.61 10.52 20.47
N SER A 214 5.09 11.31 21.41
CA SER A 214 5.89 11.75 22.57
C SER A 214 6.20 10.64 23.58
N MET A 215 5.35 9.62 23.66
CA MET A 215 5.57 8.45 24.52
C MET A 215 6.35 7.31 23.86
N GLY A 216 6.59 7.38 22.55
CA GLY A 216 7.23 6.31 21.80
C GLY A 216 8.69 6.12 22.23
N THR A 217 9.05 4.90 22.60
CA THR A 217 10.45 4.53 22.79
C THR A 217 11.11 4.51 21.41
N LYS A 218 12.09 5.39 21.17
CA LYS A 218 12.84 5.37 19.91
C LYS A 218 13.54 4.02 19.79
N LEU A 219 13.23 3.26 18.74
CA LEU A 219 13.96 2.03 18.43
C LEU A 219 15.47 2.33 18.42
N PRO A 220 16.30 1.50 19.07
CA PRO A 220 17.73 1.68 19.02
C PRO A 220 18.18 1.60 17.57
N ILE A 221 18.73 2.70 17.05
CA ILE A 221 19.33 2.73 15.71
C ILE A 221 20.44 1.69 15.70
N PRO A 222 20.44 0.70 14.77
CA PRO A 222 21.52 -0.26 14.66
C PRO A 222 22.83 0.49 14.55
N LYS A 223 23.72 0.32 15.53
CA LYS A 223 25.06 0.92 15.47
C LYS A 223 25.76 0.24 14.30
N GLY A 224 26.14 1.03 13.29
CA GLY A 224 26.91 0.53 12.16
C GLY A 224 28.13 -0.22 12.69
N VAL A 225 28.22 -1.51 12.38
CA VAL A 225 29.43 -2.27 12.66
C VAL A 225 30.47 -1.77 11.66
N ASP A 226 31.51 -1.11 12.15
CA ASP A 226 32.66 -0.74 11.35
C ASP A 226 33.29 -2.03 10.78
N PRO A 227 33.22 -2.26 9.46
CA PRO A 227 33.70 -3.50 8.86
C PRO A 227 35.20 -3.72 9.09
N MET A 228 35.97 -2.66 9.39
CA MET A 228 37.39 -2.77 9.71
C MET A 228 37.66 -3.19 11.17
N LYS A 229 36.65 -3.27 12.05
CA LYS A 229 36.80 -3.70 13.45
C LYS A 229 36.26 -5.11 13.75
N ALA A 230 35.70 -5.80 12.76
CA ALA A 230 35.27 -7.19 12.91
C ALA A 230 36.50 -8.13 12.93
N ARG A 231 37.23 -8.17 14.05
CA ARG A 231 38.28 -9.16 14.27
C ARG A 231 37.61 -10.49 14.67
N PRO A 232 37.86 -11.60 13.94
CA PRO A 232 37.50 -12.92 14.42
C PRO A 232 38.30 -13.21 15.69
N GLN A 233 37.64 -13.52 16.80
CA GLN A 233 38.30 -14.16 17.93
C GLN A 233 38.73 -15.55 17.46
N ARG A 234 40.04 -15.70 17.24
CA ARG A 234 40.66 -17.02 17.07
C ARG A 234 40.76 -17.63 18.47
N GLY A 235 40.04 -18.73 18.68
CA GLY A 235 40.34 -19.67 19.75
C GLY A 235 41.61 -20.44 19.46
#